data_AF-A0A7W5PEM6-F1
#
_entry.id   AF-A0A7W5PEM6-F1
#
_cell.length_a   1.000
_cell.length_b   1.000
_cell.length_c   1.000
_cell.angle_alpha   90.00
_cell.angle_beta   90.00
_cell.angle_gamma   90.00
#
_symmetry.space_group_name_H-M   'P 1'
#
loop_
_entity.id
_entity.type
_entity.pdbx_description
1 polymer ?
#
loop_
_entity_poly.entity_id
_entity_poly.type
_entity_poly.pdbx_seq_one_letter_code
_entity_poly.pdbx_strand_id
1 'polypeptide(L)'
;MVNEYRAKVFKSGNSVALRLPKALGLKEGDDVTLVPHRDGSCSVWRDDQAAAVLDGLYGAFSPGFMAEGRGETEQDERDWRAPARDTAA
;
A
#
# COMPACT_ATOMS: atom_id res chain seq x y z
N MET A 1 15.81 -8.84 14.35
CA MET A 1 16.73 -8.48 13.26
C MET A 1 16.05 -8.81 11.96
N VAL A 2 16.00 -7.86 11.02
CA VAL A 2 15.49 -8.11 9.67
C VAL A 2 16.61 -8.80 8.90
N ASN A 3 16.33 -9.96 8.30
CA ASN A 3 17.28 -10.62 7.43
C ASN A 3 17.15 -10.04 6.02
N GLU A 4 18.23 -9.43 5.52
CA GLU A 4 18.30 -8.99 4.13
C GLU A 4 18.72 -10.16 3.23
N TYR A 5 18.01 -10.34 2.11
CA TYR A 5 18.31 -11.38 1.13
C TYR A 5 18.66 -10.76 -0.22
N ARG A 6 19.84 -11.11 -0.75
CA ARG A 6 20.22 -10.71 -2.11
C ARG A 6 19.67 -11.73 -3.11
N ALA A 7 18.69 -11.31 -3.90
CA ALA A 7 18.09 -12.12 -4.96
C ALA A 7 18.62 -11.71 -6.34
N LYS A 8 18.57 -12.65 -7.30
CA LYS A 8 18.80 -12.36 -8.72
C LYS A 8 17.47 -12.28 -9.46
N VAL A 9 17.37 -11.27 -10.33
CA VAL A 9 16.31 -11.16 -11.34
C VAL A 9 16.73 -12.01 -12.55
N PHE A 10 15.78 -12.72 -13.15
CA PHE A 10 16.01 -13.52 -14.36
C PHE A 10 14.79 -13.49 -15.29
N LYS A 11 15.01 -13.84 -16.57
CA LYS A 11 13.96 -13.91 -17.59
C LYS A 11 13.06 -15.12 -17.36
N SER A 12 11.75 -14.92 -17.42
CA SER A 12 10.73 -15.97 -17.37
C SER A 12 9.73 -15.73 -18.50
N GLY A 13 9.91 -16.40 -19.64
CA GLY A 13 9.13 -16.12 -20.85
C GLY A 13 9.25 -14.66 -21.32
N ASN A 14 8.11 -13.97 -21.44
CA ASN A 14 8.03 -12.54 -21.77
C ASN A 14 8.08 -11.63 -20.52
N SER A 15 8.34 -12.20 -19.35
CA SER A 15 8.36 -11.50 -18.06
C SER A 15 9.71 -11.67 -17.37
N VAL A 16 9.84 -11.07 -16.18
CA VAL A 16 10.96 -11.26 -15.26
C VAL A 16 10.47 -11.87 -13.94
N ALA A 17 11.36 -12.58 -13.27
CA ALA A 17 11.09 -13.19 -11.98
C ALA A 17 12.25 -12.96 -11.01
N LEU A 18 11.93 -12.96 -9.71
CA LEU A 18 12.88 -12.94 -8.62
C LEU A 18 13.06 -14.36 -8.06
N ARG A 19 14.30 -14.78 -7.82
CA ARG A 19 14.55 -16.01 -7.06
C ARG A 19 14.41 -15.73 -5.57
N LEU A 20 13.28 -16.13 -5.01
CA LEU A 20 12.98 -15.94 -3.59
C LEU A 20 13.62 -17.06 -2.75
N PRO A 21 14.33 -16.73 -1.66
CA PRO A 21 14.82 -17.73 -0.70
C PRO A 21 13.66 -18.48 -0.04
N LYS A 22 13.82 -19.80 0.14
CA LYS A 22 12.83 -20.65 0.82
C LYS A 22 12.48 -20.16 2.23
N ALA A 23 13.42 -19.49 2.91
CA ALA A 23 13.23 -18.91 4.23
C ALA A 23 12.14 -17.81 4.27
N LEU A 24 11.75 -17.22 3.13
CA LEU A 24 10.64 -16.27 3.05
C LEU A 24 9.25 -16.94 3.11
N GLY A 25 9.19 -18.27 3.01
CA GLY A 25 7.95 -19.04 3.18
C GLY A 25 6.94 -18.97 2.04
N LEU A 26 7.20 -18.18 0.98
CA LEU A 26 6.41 -18.16 -0.25
C LEU A 26 6.51 -19.51 -0.99
N LYS A 27 5.38 -19.97 -1.50
CA LYS A 27 5.21 -21.25 -2.20
C LYS A 27 4.78 -20.98 -3.64
N GLU A 28 5.04 -21.96 -4.50
CA GLU A 28 4.51 -21.95 -5.86
C GLU A 28 2.98 -21.94 -5.82
N GLY A 29 2.36 -21.09 -6.63
CA GLY A 29 0.91 -20.90 -6.67
C GLY A 29 0.35 -19.88 -5.66
N ASP A 30 1.18 -19.28 -4.81
CA ASP A 30 0.74 -18.16 -3.95
C ASP A 30 0.42 -16.92 -4.80
N ASP A 31 -0.76 -16.33 -4.59
CA ASP A 31 -1.10 -15.01 -5.12
C ASP A 31 -0.49 -13.91 -4.24
N VAL A 32 0.15 -12.94 -4.88
CA VAL A 32 0.83 -11.82 -4.22
C VAL A 32 0.46 -10.49 -4.86
N THR A 33 0.33 -9.45 -4.04
CA THR A 33 0.22 -8.07 -4.50
C THR A 33 1.62 -7.46 -4.59
N LEU A 34 1.93 -6.79 -5.71
CA LEU A 34 3.15 -6.00 -5.91
C LEU A 34 2.79 -4.52 -6.03
N VAL A 35 3.33 -3.69 -5.14
CA VAL A 35 3.08 -2.25 -5.15
C VAL A 35 4.37 -1.48 -5.42
N PRO A 36 4.45 -0.73 -6.53
CA PRO A 36 5.61 0.11 -6.85
C PRO A 36 5.58 1.42 -6.06
N HIS A 37 6.75 1.89 -5.66
CA HIS A 37 6.94 3.17 -4.98
C HIS A 37 7.63 4.19 -5.88
N ARG A 38 7.52 5.47 -5.54
CA ARG A 38 8.09 6.58 -6.34
C ARG A 38 9.62 6.58 -6.37
N ASP A 39 10.27 6.01 -5.36
CA ASP A 39 11.73 5.90 -5.28
C ASP A 39 12.30 4.70 -6.06
N GLY A 40 11.43 3.96 -6.78
CA GLY A 40 11.81 2.78 -7.55
C GLY A 40 11.88 1.49 -6.73
N SER A 41 11.62 1.54 -5.42
CA SER A 41 11.42 0.33 -4.62
C SER A 41 10.04 -0.28 -4.85
N CYS A 42 9.82 -1.50 -4.38
CA CYS A 42 8.52 -2.13 -4.39
C CYS A 42 8.29 -2.93 -3.11
N SER A 43 7.03 -3.01 -2.70
CA SER A 43 6.58 -3.88 -1.62
C SER A 43 5.83 -5.07 -2.20
N VAL A 44 5.97 -6.23 -1.56
CA VAL A 44 5.23 -7.45 -1.90
C VAL A 44 4.62 -8.05 -0.65
N TRP A 45 3.38 -8.53 -0.75
CA TRP A 45 2.71 -9.30 0.29
C TRP A 45 1.74 -10.32 -0.33
N ARG A 46 1.30 -11.29 0.47
CA ARG A 46 0.28 -12.26 0.04
C ARG A 46 -1.08 -11.60 0.00
N ASP A 47 -1.87 -11.90 -1.02
CA ASP A 47 -3.17 -11.23 -1.23
C ASP A 47 -4.14 -11.47 -0.06
N ASP A 48 -4.09 -12.66 0.55
CA ASP A 48 -4.88 -13.03 1.74
C ASP A 48 -4.48 -12.29 3.02
N GLN A 49 -3.37 -11.55 3.01
CA GLN A 49 -2.88 -10.77 4.15
C GLN A 49 -3.05 -9.25 4.00
N ALA A 50 -3.74 -8.78 2.95
CA ALA A 50 -3.92 -7.36 2.70
C ALA A 50 -4.47 -6.61 3.93
N ALA A 51 -5.46 -7.17 4.63
CA ALA A 51 -6.02 -6.58 5.85
C ALA A 51 -5.01 -6.50 7.00
N ALA A 52 -4.24 -7.57 7.25
CA ALA A 52 -3.23 -7.58 8.30
C ALA A 52 -2.06 -6.62 8.02
N VAL A 53 -1.67 -6.47 6.75
CA VAL A 53 -0.66 -5.49 6.32
C VAL A 53 -1.18 -4.07 6.51
N LEU A 54 -2.43 -3.81 6.13
CA LEU A 54 -3.09 -2.52 6.34
C LEU A 54 -3.14 -2.18 7.84
N ASP A 55 -3.56 -3.12 8.68
CA ASP A 55 -3.60 -2.96 10.13
C ASP A 55 -2.21 -2.71 10.72
N GLY A 56 -1.17 -3.37 10.21
CA GLY A 56 0.21 -3.10 10.58
C GLY A 56 0.68 -1.69 10.22
N LEU A 57 0.28 -1.18 9.05
CA LEU A 57 0.57 0.20 8.64
C LEU A 57 -0.18 1.23 9.49
N TYR A 58 -1.44 0.98 9.82
CA TYR A 58 -2.19 1.82 10.77
C TYR A 58 -1.63 1.72 12.20
N GLY A 59 -1.14 0.55 12.60
CA GLY A 59 -0.47 0.35 13.89
C GLY A 59 0.88 1.07 14.01
N ALA A 60 1.46 1.51 12.89
CA ALA A 60 2.71 2.28 12.88
C ALA A 60 2.50 3.78 13.17
N PHE A 61 1.26 4.25 13.27
CA PHE A 61 0.98 5.61 13.73
C PHE A 61 1.46 5.79 15.19
N SER A 62 2.04 6.96 15.48
CA SER A 62 2.50 7.26 16.83
C SER A 62 1.31 7.34 17.80
N PRO A 63 1.51 7.10 19.11
CA PRO A 63 0.43 7.21 20.09
C PRO A 63 -0.29 8.57 20.13
N GLY A 64 0.35 9.63 19.61
CA GLY A 64 -0.24 10.96 19.49
C GLY A 64 -0.90 11.27 18.15
N PHE A 65 -0.83 10.35 17.17
CA PHE A 65 -1.46 10.56 15.87
C PHE A 65 -2.97 10.66 16.01
N MET A 66 -3.55 11.78 15.56
CA MET A 66 -4.99 12.08 15.67
C MET A 66 -5.53 12.06 17.11
N ALA A 67 -4.70 12.29 18.14
CA ALA A 67 -5.12 12.26 19.54
C ALA A 67 -6.23 13.29 19.86
N GLU A 68 -6.28 14.39 19.11
CA GLU A 68 -7.29 15.46 19.24
C GLU A 68 -8.48 15.28 18.27
N GLY A 69 -8.53 14.17 17.53
CA GLY A 69 -9.57 13.90 16.55
C GLY A 69 -9.44 14.73 15.26
N ARG A 70 -10.53 14.81 14.49
CA ARG A 70 -10.60 15.54 13.20
C ARG A 70 -11.11 16.98 13.34
N GLY A 71 -11.26 17.47 14.58
CA GLY A 71 -11.97 18.72 14.87
C GLY A 71 -13.42 18.68 14.42
N GLU A 72 -14.16 19.75 14.71
CA GLU A 72 -15.45 19.99 14.06
C GLU A 72 -15.22 20.81 12.79
N THR A 73 -15.80 20.35 11.69
CA THR A 73 -15.83 21.10 10.44
C THR A 73 -17.25 21.62 10.27
N GLU A 74 -17.44 22.93 10.40
CA GLU A 74 -18.71 23.55 10.03
C GLU A 74 -18.94 23.37 8.52
N GLN A 75 -20.11 22.84 8.17
CA GLN A 75 -20.56 22.76 6.78
C GLN A 75 -21.58 23.87 6.57
N ASP A 76 -21.27 24.81 5.68
CA ASP A 76 -22.22 25.83 5.25
C ASP A 76 -23.38 25.20 4.47
N GLU A 77 -24.54 25.87 4.50
CA GLU A 77 -25.66 25.49 3.66
C GLU A 77 -25.26 25.60 2.18
N ARG A 78 -25.28 24.47 1.47
CA ARG A 78 -24.96 24.43 0.05
C ARG A 78 -25.99 25.25 -0.72
N ASP A 79 -25.53 26.30 -1.41
CA ASP A 79 -26.38 27.02 -2.35
C ASP A 79 -26.67 26.13 -3.59
N TRP A 80 -27.87 25.53 -3.61
CA TRP A 80 -28.34 24.69 -4.72
C TRP A 80 -28.79 25.50 -5.96
N ARG A 81 -28.86 26.84 -5.87
CA ARG A 81 -29.29 27.72 -6.96
C ARG A 81 -28.14 28.21 -7.83
N ALA A 82 -26.91 28.13 -7.32
CA ALA A 82 -25.72 28.42 -8.11
C ALA A 82 -25.57 27.38 -9.23
N PRO A 83 -25.27 27.78 -10.47
CA PRO A 83 -24.90 26.83 -11.51
C PRO A 83 -23.69 26.02 -11.02
N ALA A 84 -23.68 24.71 -11.29
CA ALA A 84 -22.56 23.84 -10.94
C ALA A 84 -21.27 24.52 -11.41
N ARG A 85 -20.32 24.72 -10.49
CA ARG A 85 -18.98 25.15 -10.87
C ARG A 85 -18.40 24.05 -11.74
N ASP A 86 -18.33 24.33 -13.04
CA ASP A 86 -17.63 23.50 -14.00
C ASP A 86 -16.14 23.69 -13.72
N THR A 87 -15.62 22.99 -12.72
CA THR A 87 -14.17 22.90 -12.51
C THR A 87 -13.65 21.69 -13.27
N ALA A 88 -13.49 21.90 -14.58
CA ALA A 88 -12.48 21.20 -15.37
C ALA A 88 -11.13 21.88 -15.12
N ALA A 89 -10.22 21.17 -14.44
CA ALA A 89 -8.76 21.13 -14.63
C ALA A 89 -8.10 20.37 -13.48
#